data_AF-A0A3D1KVF1-F1
#
_entry.id   AF-A0A3D1KVF1-F1
#
_cell.length_a   1.000
_cell.length_b   1.000
_cell.length_c   1.000
_cell.angle_alpha   90.00
_cell.angle_beta   90.00
_cell.angle_gamma   90.00
#
_symmetry.space_group_name_H-M   'P 1'
#
loop_
_entity.id
_entity.type
_entity.pdbx_description
1 polymer ?
#
loop_
_entity_poly.entity_id
_entity_poly.type
_entity_poly.pdbx_seq_one_letter_code
_entity_poly.pdbx_strand_id
1 'polypeptide(L)'
;MTAIGIINFGDDIFPSLIKWINFFDFTLEFVKHIRDFILIPITYPIRQIFNLILLNWYKSYLFIGLLFLNTFNFSHSKICKSPSTSSLIMLCFGKERWKVALMILLRVFLWPIFIYELISHYIKGHYKRKHNVYTLWGKYIFWVTITTIIMIFLNWIWIKFSIAYNTSKIYT
;
A
#
# COMPACT_ATOMS: atom_id res chain seq x y z
N MET A 1 -36.33 -27.89 4.66
CA MET A 1 -35.85 -27.69 3.28
C MET A 1 -35.43 -26.24 3.15
N THR A 2 -34.16 -26.01 2.83
CA THR A 2 -33.52 -24.71 2.69
C THR A 2 -34.20 -23.90 1.59
N ALA A 3 -34.92 -22.85 1.98
CA ALA A 3 -35.33 -21.79 1.08
C ALA A 3 -34.06 -21.08 0.60
N ILE A 4 -33.47 -21.58 -0.48
CA ILE A 4 -32.55 -20.81 -1.31
C ILE A 4 -33.44 -19.75 -1.97
N GLY A 5 -33.70 -18.68 -1.23
CA GLY A 5 -34.41 -17.51 -1.72
C GLY A 5 -33.64 -17.00 -2.92
N ILE A 6 -34.30 -16.98 -4.07
CA ILE A 6 -33.84 -16.28 -5.26
C ILE A 6 -33.60 -14.84 -4.80
N ILE A 7 -32.33 -14.47 -4.67
CA ILE A 7 -31.91 -13.11 -4.33
C ILE A 7 -32.62 -12.20 -5.32
N ASN A 8 -33.47 -11.30 -4.83
CA ASN A 8 -34.14 -10.33 -5.67
C ASN A 8 -33.04 -9.38 -6.17
N PHE A 9 -32.60 -9.57 -7.41
CA PHE A 9 -31.42 -8.88 -7.97
C PHE A 9 -31.53 -7.35 -7.89
N GLY A 10 -32.74 -6.79 -7.93
CA GLY A 10 -32.97 -5.35 -7.79
C GLY A 10 -32.84 -4.85 -6.34
N ASP A 11 -33.47 -5.53 -5.38
CA ASP A 11 -33.66 -5.00 -4.03
C ASP A 11 -32.47 -5.27 -3.09
N ASP A 12 -31.75 -6.38 -3.28
CA ASP A 12 -30.65 -6.77 -2.37
C ASP A 12 -29.26 -6.53 -2.97
N ILE A 13 -29.10 -6.77 -4.29
CA ILE A 13 -27.78 -6.66 -4.95
C ILE A 13 -27.46 -5.20 -5.28
N PHE A 14 -28.44 -4.41 -5.74
CA PHE A 14 -28.17 -3.03 -6.12
C PHE A 14 -27.74 -2.15 -4.92
N PRO A 15 -28.40 -2.20 -3.76
CA PRO A 15 -27.97 -1.44 -2.59
C PRO A 15 -26.64 -1.94 -2.00
N SER A 16 -26.36 -3.24 -2.10
CA SER A 16 -25.08 -3.79 -1.66
C SER A 16 -23.93 -3.36 -2.57
N LEU A 17 -24.13 -3.33 -3.90
CA LEU A 17 -23.15 -2.77 -4.85
C LEU A 17 -22.88 -1.29 -4.59
N ILE A 18 -23.91 -0.48 -4.34
CA ILE A 18 -23.75 0.94 -3.99
C ILE A 18 -22.93 1.08 -2.70
N LYS A 19 -23.16 0.25 -1.68
CA LYS A 19 -22.36 0.25 -0.45
C LYS A 19 -20.89 -0.10 -0.73
N TRP A 20 -20.63 -1.06 -1.63
CA TRP A 20 -19.27 -1.41 -2.04
C TRP A 20 -18.57 -0.26 -2.78
N ILE A 21 -19.24 0.41 -3.71
CA ILE A 21 -18.69 1.58 -4.42
C ILE A 21 -18.31 2.67 -3.41
N ASN A 22 -19.22 3.01 -2.50
CA ASN A 22 -18.95 3.99 -1.45
C ASN A 22 -17.78 3.59 -0.53
N PHE A 23 -17.62 2.28 -0.26
CA PHE A 23 -16.48 1.77 0.48
C PHE A 23 -15.17 1.92 -0.31
N PHE A 24 -15.17 1.61 -1.60
CA PHE A 24 -14.00 1.78 -2.46
C PHE A 24 -13.60 3.24 -2.59
N ASP A 25 -14.55 4.16 -2.77
CA ASP A 25 -14.27 5.60 -2.83
C ASP A 25 -13.64 6.10 -1.53
N PHE A 26 -14.22 5.73 -0.39
CA PHE A 26 -13.65 6.04 0.93
C PHE A 26 -12.23 5.46 1.09
N THR A 27 -12.03 4.22 0.63
CA THR A 27 -10.73 3.56 0.65
C THR A 27 -9.68 4.31 -0.16
N LEU A 28 -10.02 4.70 -1.38
CA LEU A 28 -9.14 5.44 -2.28
C LEU A 28 -8.79 6.82 -1.71
N GLU A 29 -9.76 7.50 -1.11
CA GLU A 29 -9.55 8.81 -0.46
C GLU A 29 -8.63 8.69 0.77
N PHE A 30 -8.85 7.69 1.62
CA PHE A 30 -7.98 7.44 2.76
C PHE A 30 -6.54 7.12 2.33
N VAL A 31 -6.36 6.25 1.34
CA VAL A 31 -5.03 5.93 0.79
C VAL A 31 -4.37 7.16 0.17
N LYS A 32 -5.14 8.03 -0.49
CA LYS A 32 -4.64 9.30 -1.05
C LYS A 32 -4.08 10.22 0.03
N HIS A 33 -4.75 10.33 1.19
CA HIS A 33 -4.24 11.14 2.30
C HIS A 33 -2.94 10.57 2.88
N ILE A 34 -2.87 9.25 3.11
CA ILE A 34 -1.65 8.58 3.58
C ILE A 34 -0.50 8.79 2.59
N ARG A 35 -0.78 8.59 1.29
CA ARG A 35 0.17 8.80 0.19
C ARG A 35 0.72 10.23 0.22
N ASP A 36 -0.16 11.22 0.26
CA ASP A 36 0.24 12.62 0.22
C ASP A 36 1.08 12.99 1.45
N PHE A 37 0.72 12.49 2.64
CA PHE A 37 1.51 12.67 3.86
C PHE A 37 2.92 12.06 3.76
N ILE A 38 3.02 10.80 3.34
CA ILE A 38 4.31 10.09 3.21
C ILE A 38 5.21 10.74 2.15
N LEU A 39 4.62 11.33 1.10
CA LEU A 39 5.37 11.99 0.02
C LEU A 39 5.73 13.44 0.32
N ILE A 40 5.33 14.04 1.46
CA ILE A 40 5.70 15.42 1.82
C ILE A 40 7.22 15.66 1.68
N PRO A 41 8.12 14.80 2.22
CA PRO A 41 9.56 15.03 2.15
C PRO A 41 10.13 15.09 0.73
N ILE A 42 9.41 14.57 -0.26
CA ILE A 42 9.81 14.57 -1.68
C ILE A 42 9.09 15.68 -2.44
N THR A 43 7.77 15.77 -2.27
CA THR A 43 6.91 16.71 -3.01
C THR A 43 7.16 18.15 -2.61
N TYR A 44 7.43 18.43 -1.33
CA TYR A 44 7.66 19.78 -0.84
C TYR A 44 8.94 20.40 -1.42
N PRO A 45 10.12 19.75 -1.36
CA PRO A 45 11.33 20.29 -2.00
C PRO A 45 11.18 20.47 -3.52
N ILE A 46 10.53 19.52 -4.21
CA ILE A 46 10.31 19.61 -5.66
C ILE A 46 9.50 20.86 -6.01
N ARG A 47 8.42 21.12 -5.25
CA ARG A 47 7.60 22.32 -5.45
C ARG A 47 8.39 23.60 -5.17
N GLN A 48 9.19 23.63 -4.10
CA GLN A 48 9.94 24.84 -3.72
C GLN A 48 11.08 25.16 -4.69
N ILE A 49 11.81 24.14 -5.16
CA ILE A 49 13.01 24.33 -5.98
C ILE A 49 12.66 24.48 -7.47
N PHE A 50 11.71 23.69 -7.97
CA PHE A 50 11.40 23.60 -9.40
C PHE A 50 10.04 24.19 -9.77
N ASN A 51 9.24 24.63 -8.79
CA ASN A 51 7.85 25.07 -9.01
C ASN A 51 6.98 24.02 -9.72
N LEU A 52 7.30 22.73 -9.54
CA LEU A 52 6.59 21.62 -10.16
C LEU A 52 5.53 21.04 -9.23
N ILE A 53 4.33 20.84 -9.76
CA ILE A 53 3.24 20.14 -9.07
C ILE A 53 3.15 18.73 -9.65
N LEU A 54 3.43 17.72 -8.82
CA LEU A 54 3.33 16.32 -9.25
C LEU A 54 1.86 15.90 -9.44
N LEU A 55 1.58 15.26 -10.58
CA LEU A 55 0.28 14.67 -10.90
C LEU A 55 -0.09 13.56 -9.90
N ASN A 56 -1.40 13.39 -9.63
CA ASN A 56 -1.89 12.42 -8.66
C ASN A 56 -1.50 10.96 -8.99
N TRP A 57 -1.55 10.57 -10.26
CA TRP A 57 -1.14 9.22 -10.67
C TRP A 57 0.35 8.98 -10.42
N TYR A 58 1.18 10.00 -10.64
CA TYR A 58 2.62 9.93 -10.44
C TYR A 58 2.99 9.88 -8.95
N LYS A 59 2.27 10.61 -8.10
CA LYS A 59 2.36 10.45 -6.64
C LYS A 59 2.02 9.00 -6.24
N SER A 60 0.94 8.43 -6.78
CA SER A 60 0.58 7.04 -6.48
C SER A 60 1.67 6.07 -6.93
N TYR A 61 2.27 6.29 -8.10
CA TYR A 61 3.41 5.50 -8.60
C TYR A 61 4.60 5.54 -7.63
N LEU A 62 5.04 6.73 -7.22
CA LEU A 62 6.15 6.90 -6.27
C LEU A 62 5.86 6.26 -4.91
N PHE A 63 4.63 6.43 -4.41
CA PHE A 63 4.20 5.86 -3.14
C PHE A 63 4.25 4.33 -3.15
N ILE A 64 3.74 3.71 -4.22
CA ILE A 64 3.83 2.26 -4.42
C ILE A 64 5.30 1.84 -4.46
N GLY A 65 6.14 2.53 -5.25
CA GLY A 65 7.59 2.25 -5.31
C GLY A 65 8.28 2.30 -3.94
N LEU A 66 7.94 3.28 -3.11
CA LEU A 66 8.46 3.40 -1.73
C LEU A 66 7.97 2.26 -0.82
N LEU A 67 6.70 1.87 -0.92
CA LEU A 67 6.16 0.72 -0.19
C LEU A 67 6.89 -0.58 -0.57
N PHE A 68 7.15 -0.79 -1.85
CA PHE A 68 7.90 -1.95 -2.35
C PHE A 68 9.35 -1.94 -1.86
N LEU A 69 10.02 -0.79 -1.91
CA LEU A 69 11.37 -0.64 -1.40
C LEU A 69 11.44 -0.93 0.11
N ASN A 70 10.50 -0.40 0.90
CA ASN A 70 10.49 -0.56 2.34
C ASN A 70 10.24 -2.02 2.74
N THR A 71 9.26 -2.67 2.11
CA THR A 71 8.97 -4.10 2.35
C THR A 71 10.15 -4.98 1.96
N PHE A 72 10.85 -4.69 0.85
CA PHE A 72 12.05 -5.41 0.43
C PHE A 72 13.19 -5.26 1.46
N ASN A 73 13.47 -4.02 1.86
CA ASN A 73 14.53 -3.73 2.82
C ASN A 73 14.26 -4.39 4.18
N PHE A 74 13.01 -4.44 4.62
CA PHE A 74 12.61 -5.14 5.83
C PHE A 74 12.82 -6.66 5.71
N SER A 75 12.43 -7.26 4.57
CA SER A 75 12.71 -8.68 4.29
C SER A 75 14.19 -9.00 4.27
N HIS A 76 14.99 -8.16 3.62
CA HIS A 76 16.43 -8.32 3.57
C HIS A 76 17.03 -8.25 4.98
N SER A 77 16.66 -7.24 5.77
CA SER A 77 17.15 -7.10 7.14
C SER A 77 16.82 -8.32 8.01
N LYS A 78 15.65 -8.92 7.83
CA LYS A 78 15.23 -10.09 8.61
C LYS A 78 15.96 -11.38 8.22
N ILE A 79 16.22 -11.59 6.92
CA ILE A 79 16.90 -12.79 6.42
C ILE A 79 18.41 -12.68 6.56
N CYS A 80 18.99 -11.56 6.13
CA CYS A 80 20.43 -11.33 6.07
C CYS A 80 21.01 -10.71 7.37
N LYS A 81 20.15 -10.42 8.37
CA LYS A 81 20.51 -9.78 9.65
C LYS A 81 21.31 -8.47 9.51
N SER A 82 21.19 -7.83 8.35
CA SER A 82 21.92 -6.62 7.99
C SER A 82 21.05 -5.74 7.08
N PRO A 83 21.15 -4.41 7.23
CA PRO A 83 20.46 -3.48 6.35
C PRO A 83 20.91 -3.70 4.90
N SER A 84 19.94 -3.68 3.97
CA SER A 84 20.25 -3.79 2.55
C SER A 84 21.07 -2.58 2.08
N THR A 85 21.79 -2.77 0.97
CA THR A 85 22.55 -1.70 0.31
C THR A 85 21.66 -0.56 -0.20
N SER A 86 20.36 -0.80 -0.36
CA SER A 86 19.35 0.19 -0.75
C SER A 86 18.46 0.64 0.41
N SER A 87 18.94 0.52 1.65
CA SER A 87 18.19 0.93 2.85
C SER A 87 18.37 2.41 3.16
N LEU A 88 17.35 3.02 3.78
CA LEU A 88 17.43 4.38 4.30
C LEU A 88 18.53 4.53 5.37
N ILE A 89 18.80 3.48 6.14
CA ILE A 89 19.89 3.46 7.11
C ILE A 89 21.24 3.63 6.39
N MET A 90 21.45 2.91 5.29
CA MET A 90 22.66 3.07 4.48
C MET A 90 22.74 4.43 3.77
N LEU A 91 21.59 5.04 3.47
CA LEU A 91 21.56 6.40 2.92
C LEU A 91 22.02 7.44 3.94
N CYS A 92 21.57 7.33 5.20
CA CYS A 92 21.90 8.30 6.25
C CYS A 92 23.31 8.08 6.85
N PHE A 93 23.69 6.81 7.07
CA PHE A 93 24.89 6.46 7.85
C PHE A 93 25.97 5.73 7.04
N GLY A 94 25.70 5.33 5.80
CA GLY A 94 26.67 4.64 4.95
C GLY A 94 27.78 5.56 4.43
N LYS A 95 28.91 4.96 4.02
CA LYS A 95 30.04 5.66 3.39
C LYS A 95 29.72 6.11 1.97
N GLU A 96 28.99 5.30 1.19
CA GLU A 96 28.68 5.55 -0.23
C GLU A 96 27.27 6.13 -0.45
N ARG A 97 26.90 7.19 0.29
CA ARG A 97 25.53 7.73 0.34
C ARG A 97 24.94 8.05 -1.04
N TRP A 98 25.74 8.61 -1.96
CA TRP A 98 25.31 8.93 -3.32
C TRP A 98 24.89 7.70 -4.12
N LYS A 99 25.69 6.63 -4.05
CA LYS A 99 25.38 5.37 -4.72
C LYS A 99 24.13 4.73 -4.12
N VAL A 100 23.97 4.82 -2.79
CA VAL A 100 22.76 4.36 -2.11
C VAL A 100 21.53 5.15 -2.56
N ALA A 101 21.64 6.48 -2.67
CA ALA A 101 20.58 7.34 -3.18
C ALA A 101 20.16 6.94 -4.60
N LEU A 102 21.12 6.69 -5.48
CA LEU A 102 20.87 6.23 -6.85
C LEU A 102 20.18 4.85 -6.85
N MET A 103 20.62 3.91 -6.02
CA MET A 103 19.98 2.59 -5.90
C MET A 103 18.55 2.69 -5.39
N ILE A 104 18.29 3.55 -4.40
CA ILE A 104 16.94 3.83 -3.90
C ILE A 104 16.08 4.41 -5.02
N LEU A 105 16.60 5.42 -5.73
CA LEU A 105 15.90 6.06 -6.84
C LEU A 105 15.56 5.05 -7.93
N LEU A 106 16.52 4.26 -8.39
CA LEU A 106 16.29 3.21 -9.38
C LEU A 106 15.24 2.19 -8.92
N ARG A 107 15.28 1.76 -7.65
CA ARG A 107 14.28 0.82 -7.12
C ARG A 107 12.88 1.41 -7.03
N VAL A 108 12.77 2.69 -6.65
CA VAL A 108 11.48 3.39 -6.59
C VAL A 108 10.94 3.69 -7.99
N PHE A 109 11.80 3.97 -8.98
CA PHE A 109 11.36 4.26 -10.34
C PHE A 109 11.12 3.02 -11.20
N LEU A 110 11.83 1.93 -10.93
CA LEU A 110 11.74 0.68 -11.70
C LEU A 110 11.07 -0.45 -10.90
N TRP A 111 10.28 -0.12 -9.87
CA TRP A 111 9.56 -1.10 -9.06
C TRP A 111 8.73 -2.12 -9.87
N PRO A 112 8.11 -1.78 -11.04
CA PRO A 112 7.36 -2.77 -11.80
C PRO A 112 8.25 -3.92 -12.32
N ILE A 113 9.51 -3.63 -12.66
CA ILE A 113 10.48 -4.63 -13.11
C ILE A 113 10.80 -5.60 -11.98
N PHE A 114 11.04 -5.08 -10.76
CA PHE A 114 11.31 -5.92 -9.59
C PHE A 114 10.10 -6.75 -9.15
N ILE A 115 8.87 -6.28 -9.39
CA ILE A 115 7.68 -7.12 -9.21
C ILE A 115 7.65 -8.26 -10.20
N TYR A 116 7.99 -8.02 -11.46
CA TYR A 116 8.04 -9.09 -12.44
C TYR A 116 9.02 -10.19 -12.00
N GLU A 117 10.18 -9.81 -11.46
CA GLU A 117 11.12 -10.77 -10.85
C GLU A 117 10.52 -11.52 -9.66
N LEU A 118 9.80 -10.82 -8.79
CA LEU A 118 9.09 -11.43 -7.66
C LEU A 118 8.05 -12.46 -8.14
N ILE A 119 7.23 -12.10 -9.13
CA ILE A 119 6.23 -12.99 -9.72
C ILE A 119 6.92 -14.21 -10.34
N SER A 120 7.99 -14.00 -11.12
CA SER A 120 8.78 -15.10 -11.70
C SER A 120 9.33 -16.03 -10.63
N HIS A 121 9.80 -15.49 -9.50
CA HIS A 121 10.28 -16.28 -8.35
C HIS A 121 9.19 -17.19 -7.76
N TYR A 122 7.96 -16.71 -7.67
CA TYR A 122 6.82 -17.53 -7.21
C TYR A 122 6.39 -18.57 -8.24
N ILE A 123 6.32 -18.20 -9.53
CA ILE A 123 5.94 -19.12 -10.62
C ILE A 123 6.95 -20.27 -10.74
N LYS A 124 8.24 -19.99 -10.60
CA LYS A 124 9.32 -21.01 -10.67
C LYS A 124 9.39 -21.93 -9.43
N GLY A 125 8.47 -21.81 -8.48
CA GLY A 125 8.39 -22.71 -7.32
C GLY A 125 9.44 -22.43 -6.23
N HIS A 126 10.19 -21.34 -6.31
CA HIS A 126 11.22 -21.00 -5.33
C HIS A 126 10.66 -20.55 -3.96
N TYR A 127 9.34 -20.40 -3.83
CA TYR A 127 8.65 -20.05 -2.59
C TYR A 127 8.80 -21.09 -1.46
N LYS A 128 9.22 -22.33 -1.78
CA LYS A 128 9.48 -23.37 -0.76
C LYS A 128 10.71 -23.06 0.11
N ARG A 129 11.61 -22.16 -0.34
CA ARG A 129 12.79 -21.74 0.42
C ARG A 129 12.41 -20.69 1.48
N LYS A 130 12.21 -21.15 2.73
CA LYS A 130 11.81 -20.28 3.86
C LYS A 130 12.82 -19.14 4.15
N HIS A 131 14.09 -19.31 3.80
CA HIS A 131 15.18 -18.35 4.03
C HIS A 131 15.55 -17.57 2.76
N ASN A 132 14.54 -17.15 1.99
CA ASN A 132 14.75 -16.33 0.80
C ASN A 132 14.09 -14.96 0.98
N VAL A 133 14.83 -13.90 0.64
CA VAL A 133 14.37 -12.51 0.74
C VAL A 133 13.11 -12.28 -0.10
N TYR A 134 13.05 -12.76 -1.34
CA TYR A 134 11.89 -12.60 -2.22
C TYR A 134 10.64 -13.31 -1.67
N THR A 135 10.80 -14.48 -1.07
CA THR A 135 9.68 -15.21 -0.45
C THR A 135 9.12 -14.48 0.77
N LEU A 136 9.99 -13.86 1.58
CA LEU A 136 9.55 -13.05 2.72
C LEU A 136 8.98 -11.70 2.25
N TRP A 137 9.53 -11.15 1.17
CA TRP A 137 9.10 -9.88 0.59
C TRP A 137 7.69 -9.96 0.05
N GLY A 138 7.37 -10.98 -0.76
CA GLY A 138 6.01 -11.21 -1.23
C GLY A 138 5.02 -11.42 -0.09
N LYS A 139 5.42 -12.11 0.99
CA LYS A 139 4.59 -12.23 2.20
C LYS A 139 4.31 -10.88 2.85
N TYR A 140 5.30 -9.99 2.96
CA TYR A 140 5.08 -8.66 3.53
C TYR A 140 4.23 -7.77 2.66
N ILE A 141 4.40 -7.78 1.33
CA ILE A 141 3.52 -7.05 0.41
C ILE A 141 2.07 -7.52 0.61
N PHE A 142 1.85 -8.83 0.66
CA PHE A 142 0.52 -9.41 0.89
C PHE A 142 -0.07 -8.98 2.23
N TRP A 143 0.70 -9.11 3.33
CA TRP A 143 0.25 -8.71 4.66
C TRP A 143 -0.07 -7.22 4.74
N VAL A 144 0.79 -6.34 4.21
CA VAL A 144 0.55 -4.89 4.17
C VAL A 144 -0.73 -4.57 3.41
N THR A 145 -0.98 -5.26 2.30
CA THR A 145 -2.20 -5.07 1.51
C THR A 145 -3.44 -5.46 2.31
N ILE A 146 -3.44 -6.65 2.92
CA ILE A 146 -4.57 -7.14 3.73
C ILE A 146 -4.81 -6.24 4.95
N THR A 147 -3.78 -5.90 5.72
CA THR A 147 -3.96 -5.09 6.92
C THR A 147 -4.46 -3.70 6.58
N THR A 148 -4.03 -3.12 5.45
CA THR A 148 -4.54 -1.83 4.96
C THR A 148 -6.03 -1.93 4.64
N ILE A 149 -6.46 -2.95 3.91
CA ILE A 149 -7.88 -3.16 3.59
C ILE A 149 -8.72 -3.32 4.88
N ILE A 150 -8.26 -4.13 5.83
CA ILE A 150 -8.95 -4.36 7.10
C ILE A 150 -9.08 -3.06 7.91
N MET A 151 -7.99 -2.30 8.07
CA MET A 151 -8.01 -1.05 8.82
C MET A 151 -8.98 -0.03 8.21
N ILE A 152 -8.99 0.09 6.89
CA ILE A 152 -9.91 0.98 6.18
C ILE A 152 -11.35 0.52 6.35
N PHE A 153 -11.60 -0.79 6.26
CA PHE A 153 -12.92 -1.37 6.48
C PHE A 153 -13.45 -1.13 7.90
N LEU A 154 -12.63 -1.36 8.92
CA LEU A 154 -12.99 -1.08 10.31
C LEU A 154 -13.26 0.41 10.54
N ASN A 155 -12.44 1.29 9.96
CA ASN A 155 -12.63 2.74 10.05
C ASN A 155 -13.94 3.19 9.37
N TRP A 156 -14.24 2.64 8.20
CA TRP A 156 -15.48 2.92 7.47
C TRP A 156 -16.72 2.51 8.27
N ILE A 157 -16.71 1.30 8.88
CA ILE A 157 -17.78 0.84 9.77
C ILE A 157 -17.96 1.80 10.94
N TRP A 158 -16.86 2.18 11.60
CA TRP A 158 -16.89 3.07 12.76
C TRP A 158 -17.54 4.41 12.44
N ILE A 159 -17.18 5.02 11.30
CA ILE A 159 -17.76 6.29 10.84
C ILE A 159 -19.26 6.13 10.57
N LYS A 160 -19.67 5.06 9.87
CA LYS A 160 -21.09 4.81 9.59
C LYS A 160 -21.90 4.59 10.86
N PHE A 161 -21.35 3.85 11.82
CA PHE A 161 -21.97 3.65 13.13
C PHE A 161 -22.12 4.96 13.91
N SER A 162 -21.06 5.78 13.93
CA SER A 162 -21.06 7.07 14.62
C SER A 162 -22.09 8.05 14.03
N ILE A 163 -22.23 8.09 12.70
CA ILE A 163 -23.26 8.90 12.03
C ILE A 163 -24.65 8.40 12.41
N ALA A 164 -24.90 7.09 12.32
CA ALA A 164 -26.20 6.50 12.64
C ALA A 164 -26.61 6.79 14.10
N TYR A 165 -25.67 6.65 15.04
CA TYR A 165 -25.88 6.95 16.45
C TYR A 165 -26.22 8.42 16.68
N ASN A 166 -25.48 9.35 16.06
CA ASN A 166 -25.76 10.79 16.19
C ASN A 166 -27.12 11.17 15.59
N THR A 167 -27.51 10.58 14.45
CA THR A 167 -28.86 10.81 13.91
C THR A 167 -29.95 10.30 14.85
N SER A 168 -29.79 9.14 15.49
CA SER A 168 -30.80 8.63 16.44
C SER A 168 -31.01 9.52 17.66
N LYS A 169 -29.98 10.27 18.09
CA LYS A 169 -30.09 11.23 19.21
C LYS A 169 -30.79 12.54 18.86
N ILE A 170 -30.85 12.92 17.59
CA ILE A 170 -31.49 14.18 17.15
C ILE A 170 -33.02 14.01 17.07
N TYR A 171 -33.50 12.77 16.90
CA TYR A 171 -34.93 12.46 16.76
C TYR A 171 -35.57 11.86 18.03
N THR A 172 -34.86 11.88 19.16
CA THR A 172 -35.37 11.55 20.52
C THR A 172 -35.31 12.78 21.39
#